data_AF-A0A502GPC7-F1
#
_entry.id   AF-A0A502GPC7-F1
#
_cell.length_a   1.000
_cell.length_b   1.000
_cell.length_c   1.000
_cell.angle_alpha   90.00
_cell.angle_beta   90.00
_cell.angle_gamma   90.00
#
_symmetry.space_group_name_H-M   'P 1'
#
loop_
_entity.id
_entity.type
_entity.pdbx_description
1 polymer ?
#
loop_
_entity_poly.entity_id
_entity_poly.type
_entity_poly.pdbx_seq_one_letter_code
_entity_poly.pdbx_strand_id
1 'polypeptide(L)'
;MGFALLGAPARAQAVAAGRAQVYGVTEADFTVPQVKLADAAVARRINRTLLRLIVGAQTDNVDSLGTAQQQLHQADRESRYDAEAKVLRRYGQGFVGAEYKILLNQHFLLSFAFNFEYLGAYPSQSTQHATFDLRTGRQLRLANLIADAPAQLTLRMQGAISRRIGEHLGQLAADPTNKDEMTYLAERFHWRADARRVVFETNGRTEAAAAVGLDEFALTPQALLLFYRFDLPHVIQNFEPDDTYRFPYARVRPRGPLVPVANAAGTSKKP
;
A
#
# COMPACT_ATOMS: atom_id res chain seq x y z
N MET A 1 28.44 3.63 -24.87
CA MET A 1 29.19 3.15 -23.69
C MET A 1 28.36 3.47 -22.46
N GLY A 2 27.83 2.47 -21.76
CA GLY A 2 27.01 2.65 -20.56
C GLY A 2 26.97 1.33 -19.80
N PHE A 3 27.39 1.37 -18.54
CA PHE A 3 27.76 0.22 -17.71
C PHE A 3 26.60 -0.75 -17.45
N ALA A 4 26.83 -2.04 -17.72
CA ALA A 4 26.02 -3.13 -17.20
C ALA A 4 26.35 -3.33 -15.71
N LEU A 5 25.41 -2.97 -14.82
CA LEU A 5 25.45 -3.35 -13.41
C LEU A 5 25.02 -4.81 -13.29
N LEU A 6 25.99 -5.71 -13.26
CA LEU A 6 25.79 -7.11 -12.87
C LEU A 6 25.37 -7.14 -11.40
N GLY A 7 24.08 -7.40 -11.17
CA GLY A 7 23.52 -7.63 -9.83
C GLY A 7 24.24 -8.81 -9.17
N ALA A 8 24.83 -8.57 -8.01
CA ALA A 8 25.46 -9.61 -7.21
C ALA A 8 24.42 -10.69 -6.83
N PRO A 9 24.78 -11.99 -6.85
CA PRO A 9 23.87 -13.04 -6.43
C PRO A 9 23.51 -12.87 -4.95
N ALA A 10 22.21 -12.89 -4.67
CA ALA A 10 21.66 -12.81 -3.32
C ALA A 10 22.26 -13.92 -2.43
N ARG A 11 23.15 -13.54 -1.51
CA ARG A 11 23.65 -14.45 -0.46
C ARG A 11 22.48 -14.87 0.42
N ALA A 12 22.26 -16.18 0.53
CA ALA A 12 21.24 -16.77 1.40
C ALA A 12 21.55 -16.47 2.89
N GLN A 13 20.95 -15.42 3.44
CA GLN A 13 20.99 -15.11 4.87
C GLN A 13 20.29 -16.21 5.67
N ALA A 14 20.97 -16.89 6.59
CA ALA A 14 20.34 -17.85 7.49
C ALA A 14 19.04 -17.29 8.08
N VAL A 15 17.94 -18.03 7.94
CA VAL A 15 16.60 -17.59 8.38
C VAL A 15 16.61 -17.52 9.91
N ALA A 16 16.77 -16.33 10.48
CA ALA A 16 16.55 -16.12 11.91
C ALA A 16 15.09 -16.48 12.25
N ALA A 17 14.89 -17.20 13.36
CA ALA A 17 13.56 -17.61 13.80
C ALA A 17 12.60 -16.41 13.82
N GLY A 18 11.51 -16.49 13.05
CA GLY A 18 10.50 -15.42 12.96
C GLY A 18 10.76 -14.34 11.91
N ARG A 19 11.68 -14.54 10.97
CA ARG A 19 11.85 -13.71 9.77
C ARG A 19 11.73 -14.56 8.50
N ALA A 20 11.36 -13.94 7.40
CA ALA A 20 11.41 -14.55 6.07
C ALA A 20 12.67 -14.12 5.31
N GLN A 21 13.18 -14.98 4.43
CA GLN A 21 13.99 -14.52 3.31
C GLN A 21 13.05 -14.03 2.22
N VAL A 22 13.30 -12.84 1.67
CA VAL A 22 12.52 -12.28 0.56
C VAL A 22 13.49 -11.89 -0.55
N TYR A 23 13.20 -12.29 -1.77
CA TYR A 23 13.96 -11.91 -2.97
C TYR A 23 13.01 -11.46 -4.07
N GLY A 24 13.50 -10.62 -4.98
CA GLY A 24 12.73 -10.18 -6.15
C GLY A 24 12.79 -11.22 -7.27
N VAL A 25 11.66 -11.44 -7.93
CA VAL A 25 11.58 -12.03 -9.27
C VAL A 25 11.24 -10.90 -10.22
N THR A 26 12.05 -10.73 -11.26
CA THR A 26 11.96 -9.58 -12.15
C THR A 26 11.78 -10.03 -13.59
N GLU A 27 10.91 -9.33 -14.32
CA GLU A 27 10.72 -9.40 -15.76
C GLU A 27 10.38 -7.99 -16.24
N ALA A 28 11.19 -7.42 -17.14
CA ALA A 28 11.04 -6.04 -17.59
C ALA A 28 10.88 -5.06 -16.39
N ASP A 29 9.78 -4.29 -16.38
CA ASP A 29 9.46 -3.29 -15.36
C ASP A 29 8.65 -3.86 -14.18
N PHE A 30 8.50 -5.19 -14.11
CA PHE A 30 7.82 -5.89 -13.02
C PHE A 30 8.83 -6.56 -12.09
N THR A 31 8.78 -6.23 -10.80
CA THR A 31 9.55 -6.85 -9.73
C THR A 31 8.61 -7.24 -8.60
N VAL A 32 8.45 -8.55 -8.37
CA VAL A 32 7.53 -9.09 -7.34
C VAL A 32 8.29 -9.85 -6.25
N PRO A 33 7.84 -9.82 -4.99
CA PRO A 33 8.48 -10.55 -3.92
C PRO A 33 8.20 -12.06 -3.99
N GLN A 34 9.25 -12.85 -3.78
CA GLN A 34 9.16 -14.28 -3.44
C GLN A 34 9.68 -14.49 -2.01
N VAL A 35 8.85 -15.13 -1.21
CA VAL A 35 9.10 -15.44 0.20
C VAL A 35 9.63 -16.87 0.29
N LYS A 36 10.71 -17.04 1.05
CA LYS A 36 11.28 -18.33 1.42
C LYS A 36 11.29 -18.48 2.95
N LEU A 37 10.76 -19.61 3.41
CA LEU A 37 10.65 -19.99 4.81
C LEU A 37 11.12 -21.44 4.99
N ALA A 38 11.40 -21.81 6.24
CA ALA A 38 11.66 -23.21 6.59
C ALA A 38 10.46 -24.12 6.26
N ASP A 39 9.24 -23.63 6.52
CA ASP A 39 8.02 -24.27 6.05
C ASP A 39 7.71 -23.84 4.61
N ALA A 40 8.04 -24.72 3.66
CA ALA A 40 7.82 -24.51 2.24
C ALA A 40 6.33 -24.42 1.86
N ALA A 41 5.42 -25.06 2.61
CA ALA A 41 3.99 -24.98 2.33
C ALA A 41 3.43 -23.60 2.70
N VAL A 42 3.88 -23.04 3.83
CA VAL A 42 3.55 -21.67 4.23
C VAL A 42 4.13 -20.65 3.23
N ALA A 43 5.39 -20.80 2.83
CA ALA A 43 6.00 -19.95 1.81
C ALA A 43 5.21 -19.97 0.49
N ARG A 44 4.86 -21.16 -0.02
CA ARG A 44 4.05 -21.30 -1.25
C ARG A 44 2.69 -20.60 -1.15
N ARG A 45 2.03 -20.68 0.00
CA ARG A 45 0.75 -19.99 0.24
C ARG A 45 0.91 -18.47 0.13
N ILE A 46 1.93 -17.91 0.78
CA ILE A 46 2.23 -16.47 0.72
C ILE A 46 2.52 -16.06 -0.73
N ASN A 47 3.41 -16.78 -1.42
CA ASN A 47 3.82 -16.43 -2.79
C ASN A 47 2.65 -16.49 -3.78
N ARG A 48 1.74 -17.46 -3.63
CA ARG A 48 0.52 -17.51 -4.45
C ARG A 48 -0.41 -16.32 -4.18
N THR A 49 -0.55 -15.91 -2.92
CA THR A 49 -1.34 -14.72 -2.58
C THR A 49 -0.68 -13.45 -3.11
N LEU A 50 0.65 -13.31 -3.00
CA LEU A 50 1.40 -12.16 -3.52
C LEU A 50 1.23 -12.02 -5.04
N LEU A 51 1.40 -13.10 -5.81
CA LEU A 51 1.19 -13.07 -7.26
C LEU A 51 -0.25 -12.69 -7.63
N ARG A 52 -1.24 -13.19 -6.88
CA ARG A 52 -2.64 -12.80 -7.10
C ARG A 52 -2.87 -11.31 -6.83
N LEU A 53 -2.30 -10.76 -5.76
CA LEU A 53 -2.46 -9.35 -5.40
C LEU A 53 -1.79 -8.42 -6.41
N ILE A 54 -0.62 -8.81 -6.92
CA ILE A 54 0.18 -7.96 -7.80
C ILE A 54 -0.19 -8.12 -9.27
N VAL A 55 -0.34 -9.35 -9.75
CA VAL A 55 -0.59 -9.63 -11.18
C VAL A 55 -2.06 -9.93 -11.40
N GLY A 56 -2.58 -10.93 -10.71
CA GLY A 56 -3.95 -11.43 -10.95
C GLY A 56 -5.07 -10.42 -10.65
N ALA A 57 -4.81 -9.37 -9.88
CA ALA A 57 -5.77 -8.29 -9.63
C ALA A 57 -5.70 -7.16 -10.69
N GLN A 58 -4.68 -7.18 -11.56
CA GLN A 58 -4.37 -6.10 -12.50
C GLN A 58 -4.54 -6.51 -13.97
N THR A 59 -4.67 -7.82 -14.23
CA THR A 59 -4.71 -8.40 -15.58
C THR A 59 -5.73 -9.52 -15.64
N ASP A 60 -6.52 -9.58 -16.72
CA ASP A 60 -7.56 -10.60 -16.89
C ASP A 60 -7.04 -11.89 -17.57
N ASN A 61 -5.91 -11.81 -18.30
CA ASN A 61 -5.45 -12.89 -19.19
C ASN A 61 -4.19 -13.63 -18.71
N VAL A 62 -3.78 -13.44 -17.46
CA VAL A 62 -2.61 -14.12 -16.90
C VAL A 62 -3.01 -15.47 -16.28
N ASP A 63 -2.31 -16.53 -16.69
CA ASP A 63 -2.45 -17.87 -16.10
C ASP A 63 -2.00 -17.88 -14.64
N SER A 64 -2.98 -17.81 -13.74
CA SER A 64 -2.78 -17.81 -12.29
C SER A 64 -2.12 -19.09 -11.73
N LEU A 65 -2.01 -20.16 -12.53
CA LEU A 65 -1.33 -21.41 -12.17
C LEU A 65 0.14 -21.45 -12.62
N GLY A 66 0.56 -20.52 -13.48
CA GLY A 66 1.94 -20.39 -13.94
C GLY A 66 2.91 -20.08 -12.80
N THR A 67 4.20 -20.32 -13.04
CA THR A 67 5.27 -19.82 -12.15
C THR A 67 5.29 -18.30 -12.12
N ALA A 68 5.92 -17.71 -11.10
CA ALA A 68 6.07 -16.25 -11.02
C ALA A 68 6.64 -15.66 -12.30
N GLN A 69 7.74 -16.22 -12.83
CA GLN A 69 8.36 -15.73 -14.07
C GLN A 69 7.39 -15.77 -15.25
N GLN A 70 6.63 -16.87 -15.40
CA GLN A 70 5.64 -17.01 -16.47
C GLN A 70 4.53 -15.98 -16.34
N GLN A 71 4.03 -15.74 -15.13
CA GLN A 71 2.99 -14.74 -14.88
C GLN A 71 3.49 -13.32 -15.19
N LEU A 72 4.71 -12.97 -14.80
CA LEU A 72 5.28 -11.66 -15.12
C LEU A 72 5.54 -11.49 -16.62
N HIS A 73 6.03 -12.53 -17.29
CA HIS A 73 6.22 -12.52 -18.73
C HIS A 73 4.90 -12.32 -19.48
N GLN A 74 3.82 -12.96 -19.01
CA GLN A 74 2.48 -12.74 -19.55
C GLN A 74 1.97 -11.33 -19.28
N ALA A 75 2.17 -10.78 -18.08
CA ALA A 75 1.80 -9.41 -17.74
C ALA A 75 2.53 -8.38 -18.60
N ASP A 76 3.86 -8.52 -18.78
CA ASP A 76 4.64 -7.65 -19.67
C ASP A 76 4.13 -7.73 -21.11
N ARG A 77 3.90 -8.95 -21.61
CA ARG A 77 3.36 -9.16 -22.95
C ARG A 77 1.97 -8.55 -23.12
N GLU A 78 1.08 -8.71 -22.14
CA GLU A 78 -0.26 -8.15 -22.14
C GLU A 78 -0.22 -6.62 -22.14
N SER A 79 0.65 -6.02 -21.32
CA SER A 79 0.83 -4.56 -21.28
C SER A 79 1.23 -3.99 -22.65
N ARG A 80 1.98 -4.74 -23.46
CA ARG A 80 2.47 -4.28 -24.78
C ARG A 80 1.58 -4.71 -25.94
N TYR A 81 0.58 -5.56 -25.72
CA TYR A 81 -0.24 -6.12 -26.79
C TYR A 81 -1.40 -5.18 -27.14
N ASP A 82 -1.41 -4.74 -28.40
CA ASP A 82 -2.53 -4.01 -28.98
C ASP A 82 -3.57 -5.00 -29.51
N ALA A 83 -4.71 -5.11 -28.83
CA ALA A 83 -5.77 -6.03 -29.21
C ALA A 83 -6.45 -5.68 -30.53
N GLU A 84 -6.51 -4.39 -30.89
CA GLU A 84 -7.15 -3.92 -32.13
C GLU A 84 -6.26 -4.17 -33.33
N ALA A 85 -5.00 -3.70 -33.26
CA ALA A 85 -4.03 -3.88 -34.34
C ALA A 85 -3.40 -5.28 -34.36
N LYS A 86 -3.60 -6.08 -33.31
CA LYS A 86 -3.04 -7.43 -33.10
C LYS A 86 -1.51 -7.46 -33.19
N VAL A 87 -0.84 -6.41 -32.71
CA VAL A 87 0.62 -6.26 -32.72
C VAL A 87 1.17 -6.01 -31.32
N LEU A 88 2.44 -6.35 -31.11
CA LEU A 88 3.17 -5.93 -29.92
C LEU A 88 3.77 -4.54 -30.15
N ARG A 89 3.40 -3.59 -29.29
CA ARG A 89 3.94 -2.23 -29.28
C ARG A 89 5.30 -2.20 -28.59
N ARG A 90 6.05 -1.12 -28.85
CA ARG A 90 7.33 -0.85 -28.16
C ARG A 90 7.14 -0.32 -26.74
N TYR A 91 5.97 0.23 -26.44
CA TYR A 91 5.61 0.78 -25.14
C TYR A 91 4.39 0.01 -24.59
N GLY A 92 4.32 -0.10 -23.26
CA GLY A 92 3.18 -0.71 -22.58
C GLY A 92 1.98 0.24 -22.50
N GLN A 93 0.79 -0.28 -22.24
CA GLN A 93 -0.45 0.41 -21.96
C GLN A 93 -1.20 -0.38 -20.87
N GLY A 94 -1.99 0.30 -20.04
CA GLY A 94 -2.65 -0.34 -18.89
C GLY A 94 -1.63 -0.56 -17.76
N PHE A 95 -1.59 -1.75 -17.17
CA PHE A 95 -0.65 -2.12 -16.12
C PHE A 95 0.74 -2.40 -16.71
N VAL A 96 1.71 -1.51 -16.47
CA VAL A 96 3.01 -1.53 -17.16
C VAL A 96 4.20 -1.81 -16.25
N GLY A 97 4.01 -1.77 -14.94
CA GLY A 97 5.10 -2.01 -13.99
C GLY A 97 4.60 -2.29 -12.59
N ALA A 98 5.44 -2.97 -11.81
CA ALA A 98 5.19 -3.21 -10.40
C ALA A 98 6.50 -3.31 -9.62
N GLU A 99 6.55 -2.72 -8.44
CA GLU A 99 7.65 -2.89 -7.50
C GLU A 99 7.11 -3.11 -6.08
N TYR A 100 8.01 -3.48 -5.16
CA TYR A 100 7.62 -3.70 -3.77
C TYR A 100 8.66 -3.19 -2.77
N LYS A 101 8.18 -2.88 -1.58
CA LYS A 101 8.98 -2.55 -0.41
C LYS A 101 8.56 -3.39 0.79
N ILE A 102 9.55 -3.93 1.50
CA ILE A 102 9.33 -4.60 2.79
C ILE A 102 9.23 -3.53 3.87
N LEU A 103 8.09 -3.43 4.53
CA LEU A 103 7.83 -2.49 5.62
C LEU A 103 8.11 -3.11 6.99
N LEU A 104 7.88 -4.41 7.13
CA LEU A 104 8.15 -5.18 8.35
C LEU A 104 8.53 -6.62 7.98
N ASN A 105 9.56 -7.17 8.62
CA ASN A 105 9.92 -8.58 8.51
C ASN A 105 10.54 -9.07 9.83
N GLN A 106 9.70 -9.25 10.84
CA GLN A 106 10.11 -9.66 12.18
C GLN A 106 8.95 -10.24 12.99
N HIS A 107 9.27 -11.04 14.00
CA HIS A 107 8.29 -11.63 14.92
C HIS A 107 7.15 -12.36 14.23
N PHE A 108 7.46 -13.08 13.14
CA PHE A 108 6.50 -13.81 12.31
C PHE A 108 5.46 -12.92 11.60
N LEU A 109 5.74 -11.62 11.47
CA LEU A 109 4.95 -10.70 10.65
C LEU A 109 5.78 -10.21 9.47
N LEU A 110 5.17 -10.24 8.29
CA LEU A 110 5.74 -9.72 7.05
C LEU A 110 4.75 -8.73 6.42
N SER A 111 5.15 -7.48 6.27
CA SER A 111 4.33 -6.42 5.70
C SER A 111 5.00 -5.81 4.49
N PHE A 112 4.22 -5.59 3.44
CA PHE A 112 4.66 -5.06 2.15
C PHE A 112 3.86 -3.81 1.78
N ALA A 113 4.52 -2.91 1.04
CA ALA A 113 3.89 -1.99 0.10
C ALA A 113 4.20 -2.47 -1.33
N PHE A 114 3.24 -2.39 -2.21
CA PHE A 114 3.38 -2.64 -3.65
C PHE A 114 3.06 -1.34 -4.37
N ASN A 115 3.94 -0.89 -5.26
CA ASN A 115 3.65 0.23 -6.15
C ASN A 115 3.38 -0.33 -7.54
N PHE A 116 2.26 0.06 -8.12
CA PHE A 116 1.82 -0.33 -9.45
C PHE A 116 1.86 0.88 -10.36
N GLU A 117 2.39 0.69 -11.56
CA GLU A 117 2.48 1.72 -12.57
C GLU A 117 1.52 1.41 -13.71
N TYR A 118 0.79 2.44 -14.14
CA TYR A 118 -0.13 2.35 -15.25
C TYR A 118 0.15 3.42 -16.30
N LEU A 119 -0.06 3.06 -17.58
CA LEU A 119 0.03 3.98 -18.70
C LEU A 119 -1.30 4.04 -19.45
N GLY A 120 -1.97 5.19 -19.36
CA GLY A 120 -3.14 5.52 -20.17
C GLY A 120 -2.89 6.79 -20.98
N ALA A 121 -3.83 7.73 -20.94
CA ALA A 121 -3.59 9.09 -21.46
C ALA A 121 -2.43 9.79 -20.73
N TYR A 122 -2.24 9.47 -19.45
CA TYR A 122 -1.14 9.93 -18.61
C TYR A 122 -0.62 8.76 -17.77
N PRO A 123 0.65 8.79 -17.32
CA PRO A 123 1.14 7.87 -16.31
C PRO A 123 0.37 8.04 -15.00
N SER A 124 0.06 6.94 -14.33
CA SER A 124 -0.50 6.96 -12.99
C SER A 124 0.10 5.85 -12.13
N GLN A 125 0.04 6.04 -10.82
CA GLN A 125 0.54 5.08 -9.85
C GLN A 125 -0.52 4.78 -8.79
N SER A 126 -0.55 3.53 -8.34
CA SER A 126 -1.30 3.14 -7.16
C SER A 126 -0.40 2.37 -6.21
N THR A 127 -0.64 2.50 -4.91
CA THR A 127 0.05 1.73 -3.89
C THR A 127 -0.97 0.84 -3.19
N GLN A 128 -0.60 -0.41 -2.94
CA GLN A 128 -1.38 -1.32 -2.12
C GLN A 128 -0.53 -1.94 -1.02
N HIS A 129 -1.18 -2.38 0.05
CA HIS A 129 -0.50 -2.98 1.19
C HIS A 129 -1.02 -4.38 1.53
N ALA A 130 -0.11 -5.25 1.98
CA ALA A 130 -0.50 -6.54 2.52
C ALA A 130 0.40 -6.95 3.69
N THR A 131 -0.21 -7.57 4.69
CA THR A 131 0.50 -8.10 5.86
C THR A 131 0.18 -9.58 6.03
N PHE A 132 1.19 -10.39 6.29
CA PHE A 132 1.12 -11.85 6.40
C PHE A 132 1.62 -12.33 7.76
N ASP A 133 0.98 -13.40 8.26
CA ASP A 133 1.50 -14.22 9.35
C ASP A 133 2.40 -15.32 8.78
N LEU A 134 3.69 -15.28 9.12
CA LEU A 134 4.72 -16.22 8.65
C LEU A 134 4.58 -17.62 9.23
N ARG A 135 3.72 -17.83 10.23
CA ARG A 135 3.44 -19.17 10.79
C ARG A 135 2.39 -19.91 9.96
N THR A 136 1.43 -19.17 9.41
CA THR A 136 0.24 -19.76 8.76
C THR A 136 0.17 -19.46 7.27
N GLY A 137 0.93 -18.48 6.80
CA GLY A 137 0.89 -17.96 5.43
C GLY A 137 -0.39 -17.20 5.11
N ARG A 138 -1.18 -16.83 6.12
CA ARG A 138 -2.45 -16.12 5.94
C ARG A 138 -2.20 -14.62 5.83
N GLN A 139 -2.85 -13.98 4.86
CA GLN A 139 -2.97 -12.52 4.83
C GLN A 139 -3.86 -12.07 6.00
N LEU A 140 -3.34 -11.16 6.81
CA LEU A 140 -4.01 -10.65 7.98
C LEU A 140 -4.91 -9.48 7.61
N ARG A 141 -6.06 -9.42 8.27
CA ARG A 141 -6.92 -8.24 8.32
C ARG A 141 -6.60 -7.44 9.56
N LEU A 142 -6.95 -6.17 9.57
CA LEU A 142 -6.70 -5.30 10.73
C LEU A 142 -7.31 -5.87 12.02
N ALA A 143 -8.52 -6.43 11.92
CA ALA A 143 -9.16 -7.11 13.04
C ALA A 143 -8.28 -8.22 13.63
N ASN A 144 -7.40 -8.90 12.89
CA ASN A 144 -6.53 -9.91 13.48
C ASN A 144 -5.41 -9.34 14.38
N LEU A 145 -5.16 -8.03 14.33
CA LEU A 145 -3.98 -7.38 14.89
C LEU A 145 -4.29 -6.38 16.00
N ILE A 146 -5.49 -5.79 16.00
CA ILE A 146 -5.90 -4.81 17.00
C ILE A 146 -7.21 -5.21 17.69
N ALA A 147 -7.33 -4.86 18.97
CA ALA A 147 -8.51 -5.08 19.80
C ALA A 147 -9.41 -3.85 19.91
N ASP A 148 -9.00 -2.70 19.34
CA ASP A 148 -9.83 -1.50 19.29
C ASP A 148 -11.15 -1.78 18.59
N ALA A 149 -12.24 -1.21 19.11
CA ALA A 149 -13.53 -1.28 18.44
C ALA A 149 -13.43 -0.55 17.08
N PRO A 150 -13.94 -1.13 15.97
CA PRO A 150 -13.84 -0.51 14.65
C PRO A 150 -14.29 0.96 14.62
N ALA A 151 -15.44 1.27 15.24
CA ALA A 151 -15.97 2.63 15.33
C ALA A 151 -15.00 3.62 16.02
N GLN A 152 -14.31 3.20 17.08
CA GLN A 152 -13.33 4.05 17.77
C GLN A 152 -12.09 4.32 16.92
N LEU A 153 -11.65 3.32 16.14
CA LEU A 153 -10.54 3.52 15.22
C LEU A 153 -10.94 4.43 14.04
N THR A 154 -12.11 4.22 13.46
CA THR A 154 -12.66 5.10 12.42
C THR A 154 -12.74 6.55 12.89
N LEU A 155 -13.27 6.82 14.08
CA LEU A 155 -13.33 8.17 14.64
C LEU A 155 -11.94 8.81 14.81
N ARG A 156 -10.95 8.05 15.28
CA ARG A 156 -9.58 8.54 15.39
C ARG A 156 -8.96 8.82 14.02
N MET A 157 -9.25 7.98 13.03
CA MET A 157 -8.80 8.16 11.65
C MET A 157 -9.41 9.42 11.03
N GLN A 158 -10.73 9.60 11.14
CA GLN A 158 -11.43 10.82 10.68
C GLN A 158 -10.87 12.08 11.33
N GLY A 159 -10.58 12.04 12.63
CA GLY A 159 -9.94 13.15 13.34
C GLY A 159 -8.51 13.42 12.87
N ALA A 160 -7.75 12.39 12.51
CA ALA A 160 -6.41 12.54 11.96
C ALA A 160 -6.43 13.14 10.54
N ILE A 161 -7.33 12.67 9.67
CA ILE A 161 -7.58 13.22 8.34
C ILE A 161 -7.98 14.70 8.42
N SER A 162 -8.98 15.01 9.25
CA SER A 162 -9.45 16.39 9.44
C SER A 162 -8.33 17.33 9.88
N ARG A 163 -7.47 16.88 10.80
CA ARG A 163 -6.32 17.67 11.24
C ARG A 163 -5.33 17.90 10.11
N ARG A 164 -4.96 16.85 9.37
CA ARG A 164 -4.02 16.94 8.24
C ARG A 164 -4.54 17.89 7.16
N ILE A 165 -5.83 17.81 6.83
CA ILE A 165 -6.44 18.74 5.86
C ILE A 165 -6.45 20.17 6.38
N GLY A 166 -6.83 20.40 7.63
CA GLY A 166 -6.78 21.74 8.21
C GLY A 166 -5.38 22.35 8.20
N GLU A 167 -4.36 21.55 8.55
CA GLU A 167 -2.95 21.95 8.49
C GLU A 167 -2.50 22.22 7.04
N HIS A 168 -2.85 21.33 6.11
CA HIS A 168 -2.48 21.45 4.69
C HIS A 168 -3.11 22.68 4.02
N LEU A 169 -4.41 22.88 4.21
CA LEU A 169 -5.11 24.08 3.72
C LEU A 169 -4.54 25.36 4.34
N GLY A 170 -4.18 25.33 5.64
CA GLY A 170 -3.52 26.44 6.29
C GLY A 170 -2.14 26.78 5.69
N GLN A 171 -1.37 25.76 5.30
CA GLN A 171 -0.09 25.94 4.61
C GLN A 171 -0.26 26.52 3.21
N LEU A 172 -1.21 26.01 2.43
CA LEU A 172 -1.49 26.51 1.08
C LEU A 172 -1.99 27.96 1.10
N ALA A 173 -2.83 28.32 2.07
CA ALA A 173 -3.34 29.67 2.24
C ALA A 173 -2.28 30.71 2.64
N ALA A 174 -1.10 30.27 3.10
CA ALA A 174 0.01 31.17 3.40
C ALA A 174 0.67 31.74 2.14
N ASP A 175 0.45 31.10 0.99
CA ASP A 175 0.91 31.57 -0.32
C ASP A 175 -0.24 32.31 -1.05
N PRO A 176 -0.10 33.64 -1.29
CA PRO A 176 -1.14 34.44 -1.94
C PRO A 176 -1.50 33.97 -3.35
N THR A 177 -0.61 33.24 -4.03
CA THR A 177 -0.86 32.74 -5.39
C THR A 177 -1.93 31.65 -5.43
N ASN A 178 -2.19 30.97 -4.31
CA ASN A 178 -3.16 29.88 -4.21
C ASN A 178 -4.59 30.33 -3.88
N LYS A 179 -4.85 31.64 -3.77
CA LYS A 179 -6.08 32.18 -3.19
C LYS A 179 -7.34 31.70 -3.92
N ASP A 180 -7.26 31.59 -5.23
CA ASP A 180 -8.38 31.18 -6.07
C ASP A 180 -8.58 29.65 -6.00
N GLU A 181 -7.51 28.87 -5.84
CA GLU A 181 -7.59 27.42 -5.62
C GLU A 181 -8.15 27.04 -4.24
N MET A 182 -7.98 27.89 -3.21
CA MET A 182 -8.36 27.54 -1.83
C MET A 182 -9.83 27.17 -1.67
N THR A 183 -10.74 27.89 -2.32
CA THR A 183 -12.18 27.59 -2.25
C THR A 183 -12.46 26.23 -2.89
N TYR A 184 -11.88 26.00 -4.07
CA TYR A 184 -12.04 24.75 -4.80
C TYR A 184 -11.45 23.55 -4.05
N LEU A 185 -10.27 23.68 -3.46
CA LEU A 185 -9.63 22.63 -2.65
C LEU A 185 -10.42 22.35 -1.38
N ALA A 186 -10.94 23.37 -0.70
CA ALA A 186 -11.79 23.18 0.47
C ALA A 186 -13.07 22.40 0.11
N GLU A 187 -13.69 22.68 -1.03
CA GLU A 187 -14.82 21.90 -1.55
C GLU A 187 -14.43 20.46 -1.86
N ARG A 188 -13.31 20.24 -2.58
CA ARG A 188 -12.84 18.89 -2.94
C ARG A 188 -12.48 18.03 -1.73
N PHE A 189 -11.96 18.63 -0.66
CA PHE A 189 -11.71 17.92 0.59
C PHE A 189 -12.95 17.82 1.49
N HIS A 190 -14.11 18.31 1.07
CA HIS A 190 -15.32 18.42 1.89
C HIS A 190 -15.04 19.10 3.24
N TRP A 191 -14.17 20.10 3.23
CA TRP A 191 -13.70 20.79 4.43
C TRP A 191 -14.76 21.78 4.95
N ARG A 192 -15.11 21.64 6.22
CA ARG A 192 -16.00 22.54 6.95
C ARG A 192 -15.19 23.43 7.87
N ALA A 193 -14.97 24.67 7.46
CA ALA A 193 -14.15 25.64 8.20
C ALA A 193 -14.72 25.97 9.59
N ASP A 194 -16.04 26.02 9.73
CA ASP A 194 -16.77 26.25 10.98
C ASP A 194 -16.51 25.14 12.01
N ALA A 195 -16.55 23.89 11.55
CA ALA A 195 -16.36 22.71 12.40
C ALA A 195 -14.91 22.19 12.42
N ARG A 196 -14.02 22.81 11.63
CA ARG A 196 -12.62 22.39 11.40
C ARG A 196 -12.49 20.89 11.16
N ARG A 197 -13.32 20.35 10.27
CA ARG A 197 -13.34 18.92 9.95
C ARG A 197 -13.68 18.65 8.50
N VAL A 198 -13.22 17.49 8.03
CA VAL A 198 -13.69 16.89 6.78
C VAL A 198 -15.05 16.25 7.02
N VAL A 199 -15.99 16.47 6.10
CA VAL A 199 -17.26 15.76 6.06
C VAL A 199 -17.10 14.58 5.12
N PHE A 200 -17.13 13.38 5.67
CA PHE A 200 -17.09 12.15 4.88
C PHE A 200 -18.48 11.91 4.31
N GLU A 201 -18.64 12.06 3.00
CA GLU A 201 -19.89 11.75 2.29
C GLU A 201 -19.90 10.29 1.83
N THR A 202 -21.08 9.68 1.83
CA THR A 202 -21.30 8.42 1.09
C THR A 202 -22.45 8.67 0.14
N ASN A 203 -22.21 8.59 -1.18
CA ASN A 203 -23.25 8.40 -2.22
C ASN A 203 -24.59 9.10 -1.93
N GLY A 204 -24.58 10.41 -1.63
CA GLY A 204 -25.80 11.20 -1.42
C GLY A 204 -26.64 10.88 -0.16
N ARG A 205 -26.10 10.19 0.86
CA ARG A 205 -26.77 10.02 2.17
C ARG A 205 -25.91 10.58 3.31
N THR A 206 -26.41 11.63 3.93
CA THR A 206 -25.95 12.10 5.25
C THR A 206 -26.54 11.21 6.34
N GLU A 207 -25.73 10.33 6.93
CA GLU A 207 -25.80 9.95 8.34
C GLU A 207 -24.64 9.03 8.75
N ALA A 208 -24.02 9.35 9.90
CA ALA A 208 -23.23 8.57 10.88
C ALA A 208 -22.28 7.40 10.51
N ALA A 209 -22.30 6.85 9.29
CA ALA A 209 -21.59 5.64 8.90
C ALA A 209 -20.87 5.73 7.54
N ALA A 210 -20.58 6.95 7.06
CA ALA A 210 -19.56 7.19 6.04
C ALA A 210 -18.17 6.91 6.65
N ALA A 211 -17.89 5.63 6.89
CA ALA A 211 -16.71 5.20 7.61
C ALA A 211 -15.52 5.21 6.65
N VAL A 212 -14.47 5.91 7.04
CA VAL A 212 -13.14 5.72 6.46
C VAL A 212 -12.84 4.22 6.46
N GLY A 213 -12.53 3.67 5.29
CA GLY A 213 -12.13 2.28 5.13
C GLY A 213 -10.94 1.95 6.03
N LEU A 214 -10.99 0.79 6.69
CA LEU A 214 -9.91 0.27 7.54
C LEU A 214 -9.42 -1.09 7.02
N ASP A 215 -9.73 -1.38 5.76
CA ASP A 215 -9.40 -2.60 5.03
C ASP A 215 -7.95 -2.59 4.55
N GLU A 216 -7.45 -1.42 4.16
CA GLU A 216 -6.03 -1.23 3.83
C GLU A 216 -5.21 -0.77 5.04
N PHE A 217 -4.15 -1.52 5.33
CA PHE A 217 -3.22 -1.18 6.41
C PHE A 217 -1.84 -1.80 6.16
N ALA A 218 -0.84 -1.24 6.82
CA ALA A 218 0.50 -1.79 6.84
C ALA A 218 1.12 -1.72 8.24
N LEU A 219 2.18 -2.48 8.46
CA LEU A 219 2.95 -2.45 9.70
C LEU A 219 4.36 -1.99 9.41
N THR A 220 4.88 -1.15 10.31
CA THR A 220 6.29 -0.80 10.40
C THR A 220 6.81 -1.24 11.77
N PRO A 221 8.12 -1.23 12.04
CA PRO A 221 8.60 -1.58 13.37
C PRO A 221 8.08 -0.66 14.48
N GLN A 222 7.57 0.55 14.15
CA GLN A 222 7.16 1.56 15.14
C GLN A 222 5.65 1.79 15.22
N ALA A 223 4.90 1.46 14.17
CA ALA A 223 3.51 1.88 14.06
C ALA A 223 2.67 1.02 13.11
N LEU A 224 1.36 1.06 13.36
CA LEU A 224 0.32 0.73 12.39
C LEU A 224 0.16 1.91 11.42
N LEU A 225 0.13 1.64 10.13
CA LEU A 225 -0.20 2.60 9.08
C LEU A 225 -1.61 2.32 8.57
N LEU A 226 -2.42 3.36 8.44
CA LEU A 226 -3.72 3.35 7.79
C LEU A 226 -3.69 4.35 6.64
N PHE A 227 -4.47 4.10 5.59
CA PHE A 227 -4.40 4.87 4.35
C PHE A 227 -5.74 5.52 4.04
N TYR A 228 -5.71 6.76 3.56
CA TYR A 228 -6.89 7.45 3.05
C TYR A 228 -6.48 8.45 1.97
N ARG A 229 -7.00 8.24 0.76
CA ARG A 229 -6.77 9.08 -0.41
C ARG A 229 -8.04 9.86 -0.73
N PHE A 230 -7.89 11.08 -1.22
CA PHE A 230 -8.99 11.92 -1.67
C PHE A 230 -9.25 11.76 -3.18
N ASP A 231 -8.31 11.15 -3.90
CA ASP A 231 -8.39 10.88 -5.33
C ASP A 231 -8.69 12.16 -6.12
N LEU A 232 -7.89 13.20 -5.86
CA LEU A 232 -8.03 14.47 -6.55
C LEU A 232 -7.82 14.30 -8.06
N PRO A 233 -8.52 15.06 -8.91
CA PRO A 233 -8.28 15.07 -10.35
C PRO A 233 -6.80 15.33 -10.68
N HIS A 234 -6.28 14.69 -11.73
CA HIS A 234 -4.86 14.77 -12.11
C HIS A 234 -4.29 16.20 -12.17
N VAL A 235 -5.08 17.15 -12.71
CA VAL A 235 -4.71 18.58 -12.83
C VAL A 235 -4.38 19.26 -11.48
N ILE A 236 -4.90 18.75 -10.37
CA ILE A 236 -4.68 19.29 -9.02
C ILE A 236 -4.13 18.24 -8.04
N GLN A 237 -3.60 17.13 -8.55
CA GLN A 237 -3.10 16.03 -7.73
C GLN A 237 -1.88 16.44 -6.89
N ASN A 238 -1.13 17.46 -7.32
CA ASN A 238 -0.03 18.06 -6.56
C ASN A 238 -0.47 18.71 -5.23
N PHE A 239 -1.77 18.98 -5.07
CA PHE A 239 -2.35 19.47 -3.82
C PHE A 239 -2.89 18.33 -2.93
N GLU A 240 -2.76 17.07 -3.33
CA GLU A 240 -3.20 15.97 -2.47
C GLU A 240 -2.24 15.84 -1.28
N PRO A 241 -2.75 15.83 -0.03
CA PRO A 241 -1.90 15.61 1.13
C PRO A 241 -1.34 14.18 1.11
N ASP A 242 -0.31 13.94 1.93
CA ASP A 242 0.12 12.58 2.27
C ASP A 242 -1.10 11.73 2.68
N ASP A 243 -1.18 10.50 2.18
CA ASP A 243 -2.31 9.57 2.39
C ASP A 243 -2.10 8.61 3.57
N THR A 244 -0.93 8.65 4.18
CA THR A 244 -0.46 7.69 5.18
C THR A 244 -0.60 8.24 6.59
N TYR A 245 -1.47 7.61 7.37
CA TYR A 245 -1.78 7.97 8.75
C TYR A 245 -1.12 7.00 9.72
N ARG A 246 -0.20 7.53 10.52
CA ARG A 246 0.62 6.75 11.45
C ARG A 246 -0.01 6.67 12.84
N PHE A 247 -0.26 5.45 13.30
CA PHE A 247 -0.73 5.14 14.64
C PHE A 247 0.37 4.39 15.42
N PRO A 248 1.12 5.07 16.31
CA PRO A 248 2.08 4.41 17.19
C PRO A 248 1.42 3.28 17.96
N TYR A 249 2.12 2.17 18.19
CA TYR A 249 1.51 1.01 18.85
C TYR A 249 0.99 1.30 20.26
N ALA A 250 1.57 2.28 20.96
CA ALA A 250 1.08 2.75 22.26
C ALA A 250 -0.29 3.47 22.20
N ARG A 251 -0.77 3.83 21.01
CA ARG A 251 -2.06 4.52 20.79
C ARG A 251 -3.15 3.60 20.22
N VAL A 252 -2.85 2.31 20.05
CA VAL A 252 -3.82 1.28 19.69
C VAL A 252 -3.76 0.18 20.75
N ARG A 253 -4.61 -0.85 20.64
CA ARG A 253 -4.60 -2.03 21.50
C ARG A 253 -4.13 -3.24 20.69
N PRO A 254 -2.80 -3.47 20.58
CA PRO A 254 -2.27 -4.63 19.87
C PRO A 254 -2.83 -5.94 20.43
N ARG A 255 -3.12 -6.89 19.55
CA ARG A 255 -3.51 -8.26 19.91
C ARG A 255 -2.86 -9.30 19.01
N GLY A 256 -2.88 -10.54 19.47
CA GLY A 256 -2.38 -11.68 18.71
C GLY A 256 -0.94 -11.48 18.24
N PRO A 257 -0.64 -11.68 16.95
CA PRO A 257 0.73 -11.62 16.44
C PRO A 257 1.35 -10.22 16.47
N LEU A 258 0.58 -9.14 16.68
CA LEU A 258 1.12 -7.78 16.77
C LEU A 258 1.80 -7.48 18.11
N VAL A 259 1.43 -8.18 19.19
CA VAL A 259 1.89 -7.87 20.55
C VAL A 259 3.43 -7.86 20.68
N PRO A 260 4.19 -8.85 20.16
CA PRO A 260 5.64 -8.83 20.26
C PRO A 260 6.29 -7.63 19.55
N VAL A 261 5.76 -7.24 18.38
CA VAL A 261 6.24 -6.07 17.63
C VAL A 261 5.96 -4.78 18.40
N ALA A 262 4.76 -4.64 18.95
CA ALA A 262 4.39 -3.48 19.76
C ALA A 262 5.25 -3.32 21.02
N ASN A 263 5.54 -4.43 21.71
CA ASN A 263 6.41 -4.43 22.88
C ASN A 263 7.84 -3.99 22.52
N ALA A 264 8.39 -4.53 21.42
CA ALA A 264 9.72 -4.15 20.94
C ALA A 264 9.81 -2.66 20.54
N ALA A 265 8.73 -2.11 19.98
CA ALA A 265 8.64 -0.68 19.65
C ALA A 265 8.62 0.23 20.89
N GLY A 266 8.07 -0.25 22.02
CA GLY A 266 8.02 0.49 23.28
C GLY A 266 9.38 0.57 23.99
N THR A 267 10.21 -0.46 23.84
CA THR A 267 11.52 -0.56 24.50
C THR A 267 12.62 0.30 23.86
N SER A 268 12.46 0.73 22.60
CA SER A 268 13.48 1.52 21.89
C SER A 268 13.57 2.99 22.30
N LYS A 269 12.78 3.44 23.29
CA LYS A 269 12.73 4.82 23.79
C LYS A 269 13.66 5.15 24.96
N LYS A 270 14.52 4.24 25.41
CA LYS A 270 15.61 4.56 26.35
C LYS A 270 16.93 4.70 25.60
N PRO A 271 17.39 5.92 25.28
CA PRO A 271 18.81 6.18 25.11
C PRO A 271 19.56 5.98 26.43
#